data_AF-A0A0P9D0X8-F1
#
_entry.id   AF-A0A0P9D0X8-F1
#
_cell.length_a   1.000
_cell.length_b   1.000
_cell.length_c   1.000
_cell.angle_alpha   90.00
_cell.angle_beta   90.00
_cell.angle_gamma   90.00
#
_symmetry.space_group_name_H-M   'P 1'
#
loop_
_entity.id
_entity.type
_entity.pdbx_description
1 polymer ?
#
loop_
_entity_poly.entity_id
_entity_poly.type
_entity_poly.pdbx_seq_one_letter_code
_entity_poly.pdbx_strand_id
1 'polypeptide(L)'
;VGKNTFTEQQIIDRAAKFERVLIAAEDYFGTRLKHRVSIGFYRTPTARGVRGMAYTDQGRAEIYYRPEEDIGNATTVVMHELGHHLEAQRYGEDNQRKADTILHEGMATWIASIRWLDKCGASTWRERAQQLKASGIPLRLLTAEDSGANNAYEMWASFVDYLTRQYGWDAVDRLYVSGRGRAPGSANYEKVLGKPLDELADDWRAWIDR
;
A
#
# COMPACT_ATOMS: atom_id res chain seq x y z
N VAL A 1 21.52 -5.11 10.02
CA VAL A 1 20.53 -6.13 10.45
C VAL A 1 20.49 -6.16 11.97
N GLY A 2 19.30 -6.12 12.57
CA GLY A 2 19.13 -6.15 14.02
C GLY A 2 19.37 -7.54 14.63
N LYS A 3 19.41 -7.61 15.96
CA LYS A 3 19.44 -8.90 16.69
C LYS A 3 18.03 -9.53 16.70
N ASN A 4 17.97 -10.86 16.76
CA ASN A 4 16.71 -11.63 16.88
C ASN A 4 15.69 -11.33 15.76
N THR A 5 16.19 -11.29 14.53
CA THR A 5 15.41 -11.26 13.28
C THR A 5 16.11 -12.18 12.27
N PHE A 6 15.94 -11.96 10.96
CA PHE A 6 16.67 -12.68 9.91
C PHE A 6 18.20 -12.49 10.03
N THR A 7 18.94 -13.47 9.51
CA THR A 7 20.39 -13.38 9.39
C THR A 7 20.77 -12.42 8.26
N GLU A 8 22.00 -11.92 8.31
CA GLU A 8 22.55 -11.09 7.23
C GLU A 8 22.55 -11.82 5.89
N GLN A 9 22.93 -13.10 5.86
CA GLN A 9 22.92 -13.91 4.65
C GLN A 9 21.50 -14.03 4.06
N GLN A 10 20.48 -14.28 4.89
CA GLN A 10 19.09 -14.35 4.42
C GLN A 10 18.65 -13.05 3.75
N ILE A 11 19.13 -11.89 4.21
CA ILE A 11 18.80 -10.58 3.63
C ILE A 11 19.60 -10.35 2.34
N ILE A 12 20.89 -10.68 2.32
CA ILE A 12 21.74 -10.60 1.12
C ILE A 12 21.14 -11.44 -0.01
N ASP A 13 20.71 -12.66 0.28
CA ASP A 13 20.09 -13.58 -0.69
C ASP A 13 18.77 -13.03 -1.27
N ARG A 14 18.15 -12.04 -0.60
CA ARG A 14 16.91 -11.38 -1.05
C ARG A 14 17.15 -10.04 -1.74
N ALA A 15 18.32 -9.41 -1.59
CA ALA A 15 18.58 -8.07 -2.10
C ALA A 15 18.26 -7.93 -3.60
N ALA A 16 18.77 -8.85 -4.43
CA ALA A 16 18.48 -8.86 -5.87
C ALA A 16 16.99 -9.05 -6.20
N LYS A 17 16.24 -9.75 -5.34
CA LYS A 17 14.78 -9.88 -5.50
C LYS A 17 14.08 -8.56 -5.14
N PHE A 18 14.50 -7.88 -4.09
CA PHE A 18 13.94 -6.56 -3.73
C PHE A 18 14.14 -5.55 -4.85
N GLU A 19 15.34 -5.46 -5.41
CA GLU A 19 15.62 -4.54 -6.52
C GLU A 19 14.78 -4.86 -7.76
N ARG A 20 14.69 -6.14 -8.17
CA ARG A 20 13.86 -6.52 -9.32
C ARG A 20 12.39 -6.18 -9.12
N VAL A 21 11.84 -6.42 -7.93
CA VAL A 21 10.44 -6.11 -7.65
C VAL A 21 10.22 -4.60 -7.57
N LEU A 22 11.17 -3.85 -7.01
CA LEU A 22 11.12 -2.39 -6.99
C LEU A 22 11.07 -1.83 -8.42
N ILE A 23 11.95 -2.26 -9.32
CA ILE A 23 11.96 -1.79 -10.72
C ILE A 23 10.59 -2.05 -11.37
N ALA A 24 10.02 -3.24 -11.18
CA ALA A 24 8.70 -3.55 -11.73
C ALA A 24 7.59 -2.68 -11.11
N ALA A 25 7.67 -2.35 -9.82
CA ALA A 25 6.75 -1.44 -9.14
C ALA A 25 6.91 0.00 -9.63
N GLU A 26 8.14 0.46 -9.87
CA GLU A 26 8.45 1.79 -10.43
C GLU A 26 7.89 1.94 -11.85
N ASP A 27 8.07 0.92 -12.69
CA ASP A 27 7.53 0.91 -14.05
C ASP A 27 6.00 0.84 -14.03
N TYR A 28 5.40 0.07 -13.12
CA TYR A 28 3.95 -0.04 -12.97
C TYR A 28 3.30 1.26 -12.47
N PHE A 29 3.96 1.96 -11.53
CA PHE A 29 3.50 3.23 -10.97
C PHE A 29 3.88 4.45 -11.82
N GLY A 30 4.87 4.30 -12.71
CA GLY A 30 5.40 5.40 -13.53
C GLY A 30 6.23 6.42 -12.74
N THR A 31 6.73 6.05 -11.56
CA THR A 31 7.59 6.90 -10.71
C THR A 31 8.83 6.12 -10.33
N ARG A 32 10.01 6.75 -10.42
CA ARG A 32 11.28 6.16 -10.00
C ARG A 32 11.86 6.90 -8.81
N LEU A 33 12.38 6.17 -7.84
CA LEU A 33 13.14 6.74 -6.73
C LEU A 33 14.42 7.39 -7.27
N LYS A 34 14.65 8.64 -6.88
CA LYS A 34 15.86 9.39 -7.26
C LYS A 34 17.01 9.22 -6.27
N HIS A 35 16.79 8.47 -5.20
CA HIS A 35 17.72 8.24 -4.12
C HIS A 35 17.63 6.79 -3.64
N ARG A 36 18.62 6.36 -2.88
CA ARG A 36 18.63 5.02 -2.28
C ARG A 36 17.80 5.01 -1.00
N VAL A 37 17.04 3.93 -0.82
CA VAL A 37 16.33 3.67 0.44
C VAL A 37 17.07 2.59 1.22
N SER A 38 17.40 2.87 2.48
CA SER A 38 18.01 1.91 3.39
C SER A 38 16.93 1.06 4.06
N ILE A 39 17.00 -0.26 3.91
CA ILE A 39 16.04 -1.18 4.52
C ILE A 39 16.69 -1.87 5.72
N GLY A 40 16.17 -1.61 6.92
CA GLY A 40 16.59 -2.25 8.15
C GLY A 40 15.62 -3.35 8.58
N PHE A 41 16.14 -4.51 8.96
CA PHE A 41 15.35 -5.59 9.56
C PHE A 41 15.62 -5.67 11.06
N TYR A 42 14.56 -5.72 11.86
CA TYR A 42 14.60 -5.66 13.31
C TYR A 42 13.64 -6.69 13.92
N ARG A 43 13.83 -6.98 15.21
CA ARG A 43 12.91 -7.80 15.99
C ARG A 43 11.55 -7.10 16.08
N THR A 44 10.47 -7.87 16.00
CA THR A 44 9.11 -7.37 16.26
C THR A 44 8.98 -6.70 17.63
N PRO A 45 8.45 -5.47 17.73
CA PRO A 45 8.13 -4.84 19.00
C PRO A 45 7.16 -5.68 19.84
N THR A 46 7.17 -5.49 21.16
CA THR A 46 6.29 -6.21 22.09
C THR A 46 4.83 -5.73 22.09
N ALA A 47 4.54 -4.54 21.56
CA ALA A 47 3.18 -4.01 21.39
C ALA A 47 2.59 -4.38 20.02
N ARG A 48 1.25 -4.28 19.87
CA ARG A 48 0.49 -4.70 18.67
C ARG A 48 1.05 -4.11 17.37
N GLY A 49 1.91 -4.89 16.71
CA GLY A 49 1.66 -5.40 15.36
C GLY A 49 2.18 -4.61 14.15
N VAL A 50 2.94 -3.53 14.31
CA VAL A 50 3.57 -2.86 13.15
C VAL A 50 4.62 -3.79 12.55
N ARG A 51 4.47 -4.12 11.25
CA ARG A 51 5.40 -5.00 10.51
C ARG A 51 6.39 -4.22 9.65
N GLY A 52 6.07 -2.98 9.32
CA GLY A 52 6.88 -2.10 8.50
C GLY A 52 6.64 -0.65 8.87
N MET A 53 7.65 0.20 8.65
CA MET A 53 7.52 1.64 8.81
C MET A 53 8.47 2.36 7.85
N ALA A 54 7.92 3.19 6.98
CA ALA A 54 8.65 4.06 6.09
C ALA A 54 8.95 5.42 6.74
N TYR A 55 10.23 5.76 6.79
CA TYR A 55 10.74 7.09 7.12
C TYR A 55 11.18 7.76 5.82
N THR A 56 10.21 8.31 5.09
CA THR A 56 10.40 8.81 3.72
C THR A 56 11.35 10.00 3.65
N ASP A 57 11.31 10.88 4.65
CA ASP A 57 12.23 12.01 4.84
C ASP A 57 13.69 11.60 5.09
N GLN A 58 13.92 10.38 5.57
CA GLN A 58 15.23 9.84 5.89
C GLN A 58 15.74 8.84 4.84
N GLY A 59 14.95 8.55 3.80
CA GLY A 59 15.28 7.50 2.83
C GLY A 59 15.47 6.14 3.51
N ARG A 60 14.63 5.81 4.51
CA ARG A 60 14.75 4.59 5.31
C ARG A 60 13.42 3.86 5.45
N ALA A 61 13.46 2.54 5.52
CA ALA A 61 12.35 1.70 5.94
C ALA A 61 12.81 0.70 7.00
N GLU A 62 11.97 0.43 7.99
CA GLU A 62 12.22 -0.56 9.03
C GLU A 62 11.20 -1.70 8.94
N ILE A 63 11.66 -2.94 9.05
CA ILE A 63 10.86 -4.16 8.85
C ILE A 63 11.00 -5.05 10.08
N TYR A 64 9.88 -5.51 10.64
CA TYR A 64 9.81 -6.08 11.98
C TYR A 64 9.36 -7.55 11.97
N TYR A 65 10.32 -8.47 12.05
CA TYR A 65 10.12 -9.92 11.94
C TYR A 65 10.99 -10.70 12.93
N ARG A 66 10.47 -11.84 13.38
CA ARG A 66 11.20 -12.83 14.16
C ARG A 66 12.02 -13.75 13.24
N PRO A 67 13.10 -14.39 13.74
CA PRO A 67 13.99 -15.22 12.93
C PRO A 67 13.28 -16.40 12.22
N GLU A 68 12.26 -16.96 12.87
CA GLU A 68 11.51 -18.13 12.40
C GLU A 68 10.38 -17.81 11.41
N GLU A 69 10.07 -16.53 11.20
CA GLU A 69 9.00 -16.13 10.30
C GLU A 69 9.42 -16.24 8.83
N ASP A 70 8.44 -16.27 7.93
CA ASP A 70 8.71 -16.35 6.50
C ASP A 70 9.22 -15.01 5.94
N ILE A 71 10.47 -15.01 5.46
CA ILE A 71 11.10 -13.88 4.77
C ILE A 71 10.38 -13.49 3.46
N GLY A 72 9.61 -14.43 2.87
CA GLY A 72 8.72 -14.16 1.75
C GLY A 72 7.64 -13.14 2.11
N ASN A 73 7.06 -13.24 3.30
CA ASN A 73 6.11 -12.25 3.83
C ASN A 73 6.77 -10.91 4.11
N ALA A 74 8.00 -10.91 4.65
CA ALA A 74 8.75 -9.67 4.87
C ALA A 74 9.02 -8.94 3.54
N THR A 75 9.21 -9.67 2.44
CA THR A 75 9.35 -9.07 1.10
C THR A 75 8.13 -8.24 0.71
N THR A 76 6.92 -8.72 0.98
CA THR A 76 5.69 -7.98 0.68
C THR A 76 5.61 -6.69 1.49
N VAL A 77 5.99 -6.74 2.77
CA VAL A 77 6.04 -5.54 3.62
C VAL A 77 7.09 -4.55 3.14
N VAL A 78 8.30 -5.01 2.76
CA VAL A 78 9.33 -4.12 2.18
C VAL A 78 8.77 -3.38 0.96
N MET A 79 8.02 -4.05 0.08
CA MET A 79 7.44 -3.42 -1.11
C MET A 79 6.35 -2.41 -0.78
N HIS A 80 5.54 -2.66 0.25
CA HIS A 80 4.60 -1.67 0.78
C HIS A 80 5.32 -0.41 1.26
N GLU A 81 6.35 -0.59 2.09
CA GLU A 81 7.12 0.56 2.60
C GLU A 81 7.84 1.33 1.49
N LEU A 82 8.38 0.64 0.47
CA LEU A 82 8.93 1.30 -0.72
C LEU A 82 7.84 2.00 -1.55
N GLY A 83 6.60 1.50 -1.53
CA GLY A 83 5.44 2.19 -2.06
C GLY A 83 5.28 3.58 -1.45
N HIS A 84 5.43 3.71 -0.14
CA HIS A 84 5.42 5.03 0.51
C HIS A 84 6.59 5.92 0.06
N HIS A 85 7.80 5.38 -0.14
CA HIS A 85 8.89 6.18 -0.71
C HIS A 85 8.57 6.67 -2.13
N LEU A 86 7.90 5.85 -2.93
CA LEU A 86 7.46 6.22 -4.28
C LEU A 86 6.34 7.29 -4.27
N GLU A 87 5.40 7.21 -3.34
CA GLU A 87 4.41 8.26 -3.12
C GLU A 87 5.09 9.59 -2.76
N ALA A 88 6.04 9.58 -1.82
CA ALA A 88 6.79 10.77 -1.42
C ALA A 88 7.56 11.35 -2.62
N GLN A 89 8.15 10.49 -3.46
CA GLN A 89 8.86 10.89 -4.67
C GLN A 89 7.94 11.53 -5.73
N ARG A 90 6.68 11.06 -5.85
CA ARG A 90 5.70 11.57 -6.83
C ARG A 90 5.03 12.86 -6.34
N TYR A 91 4.58 12.88 -5.10
CA TYR A 91 3.69 13.93 -4.57
C TYR A 91 4.40 14.93 -3.65
N GLY A 92 5.61 14.62 -3.18
CA GLY A 92 6.30 15.37 -2.14
C GLY A 92 5.84 14.99 -0.73
N GLU A 93 6.76 15.05 0.23
CA GLU A 93 6.54 14.64 1.63
C GLU A 93 5.39 15.39 2.31
N ASP A 94 5.22 16.68 2.02
CA ASP A 94 4.16 17.49 2.62
C ASP A 94 2.76 17.06 2.19
N ASN A 95 2.60 16.67 0.91
CA ASN A 95 1.34 16.14 0.42
C ASN A 95 1.13 14.71 0.94
N GLN A 96 2.17 13.88 0.93
CA GLN A 96 2.09 12.54 1.52
C GLN A 96 1.61 12.60 2.97
N ARG A 97 2.20 13.47 3.81
CA ARG A 97 1.84 13.61 5.24
C ARG A 97 0.36 13.97 5.45
N LYS A 98 -0.24 14.67 4.49
CA LYS A 98 -1.65 15.10 4.50
C LYS A 98 -2.57 14.17 3.73
N ALA A 99 -2.04 13.15 3.04
CA ALA A 99 -2.85 12.28 2.21
C ALA A 99 -3.87 11.52 3.05
N ASP A 100 -5.08 11.42 2.51
CA ASP A 100 -6.14 10.55 3.00
C ASP A 100 -5.60 9.14 3.21
N THR A 101 -5.88 8.53 4.36
CA THR A 101 -5.40 7.17 4.69
C THR A 101 -5.85 6.11 3.70
N ILE A 102 -7.06 6.22 3.13
CA ILE A 102 -7.54 5.33 2.07
C ILE A 102 -6.57 5.38 0.88
N LEU A 103 -6.19 6.60 0.46
CA LEU A 103 -5.29 6.78 -0.68
C LEU A 103 -3.86 6.43 -0.32
N HIS A 104 -3.39 6.80 0.86
CA HIS A 104 -2.01 6.56 1.29
C HIS A 104 -1.67 5.08 1.41
N GLU A 105 -2.48 4.35 2.18
CA GLU A 105 -2.25 2.92 2.40
C GLU A 105 -2.68 2.10 1.19
N GLY A 106 -3.78 2.51 0.53
CA GLY A 106 -4.26 1.85 -0.69
C GLY A 106 -3.26 1.98 -1.84
N MET A 107 -2.65 3.14 -2.04
CA MET A 107 -1.66 3.36 -3.10
C MET A 107 -0.37 2.59 -2.83
N ALA A 108 0.18 2.63 -1.61
CA ALA A 108 1.37 1.84 -1.26
C ALA A 108 1.15 0.34 -1.45
N THR A 109 -0.03 -0.15 -1.05
CA THR A 109 -0.44 -1.55 -1.26
C THR A 109 -0.59 -1.86 -2.76
N TRP A 110 -1.22 -0.96 -3.53
CA TRP A 110 -1.39 -1.11 -4.98
C TRP A 110 -0.06 -1.13 -5.72
N ILE A 111 0.91 -0.29 -5.33
CA ILE A 111 2.29 -0.29 -5.85
C ILE A 111 2.97 -1.64 -5.57
N ALA A 112 2.73 -2.22 -4.39
CA ALA A 112 3.24 -3.54 -4.00
C ALA A 112 2.52 -4.73 -4.66
N SER A 113 1.62 -4.50 -5.63
CA SER A 113 0.71 -5.48 -6.24
C SER A 113 1.36 -6.79 -6.66
N ILE A 114 2.53 -6.76 -7.33
CA ILE A 114 3.20 -7.97 -7.83
C ILE A 114 3.43 -9.00 -6.71
N ARG A 115 3.82 -8.54 -5.51
CA ARG A 115 4.05 -9.42 -4.36
C ARG A 115 2.80 -9.61 -3.51
N TRP A 116 1.93 -8.61 -3.43
CA TRP A 116 0.74 -8.67 -2.59
C TRP A 116 -0.32 -9.58 -3.19
N LEU A 117 -0.65 -9.42 -4.47
CA LEU A 117 -1.64 -10.23 -5.17
C LEU A 117 -1.21 -11.70 -5.25
N ASP A 118 0.08 -11.98 -5.52
CA ASP A 118 0.68 -13.32 -5.45
C ASP A 118 0.45 -13.97 -4.08
N LYS A 119 0.72 -13.23 -2.99
CA LYS A 119 0.49 -13.70 -1.63
C LYS A 119 -0.99 -13.99 -1.34
N CYS A 120 -1.90 -13.21 -1.90
CA CYS A 120 -3.34 -13.41 -1.75
C CYS A 120 -3.91 -14.50 -2.67
N GLY A 121 -3.14 -14.99 -3.65
CA GLY A 121 -3.65 -15.89 -4.69
C GLY A 121 -4.69 -15.19 -5.58
N ALA A 122 -4.48 -13.91 -5.90
CA ALA A 122 -5.32 -13.13 -6.80
C ALA A 122 -4.48 -12.61 -7.98
N SER A 123 -5.10 -12.39 -9.13
CA SER A 123 -4.46 -11.83 -10.33
C SER A 123 -4.74 -10.34 -10.48
N THR A 124 -5.81 -9.83 -9.86
CA THR A 124 -6.19 -8.41 -9.91
C THR A 124 -6.73 -7.94 -8.56
N TRP A 125 -6.70 -6.62 -8.31
CA TRP A 125 -7.31 -6.06 -7.12
C TRP A 125 -8.84 -6.15 -7.11
N ARG A 126 -9.47 -6.21 -8.30
CA ARG A 126 -10.90 -6.53 -8.42
C ARG A 126 -11.20 -7.92 -7.88
N GLU A 127 -10.47 -8.92 -8.38
CA GLU A 127 -10.57 -10.31 -7.92
C GLU A 127 -10.30 -10.40 -6.43
N ARG A 128 -9.29 -9.69 -5.91
CA ARG A 128 -9.02 -9.71 -4.48
C ARG A 128 -10.19 -9.17 -3.66
N ALA A 129 -10.84 -8.10 -4.09
CA ALA A 129 -12.02 -7.60 -3.39
C ALA A 129 -13.23 -8.54 -3.51
N GLN A 130 -13.39 -9.27 -4.62
CA GLN A 130 -14.38 -10.36 -4.73
C GLN A 130 -14.11 -11.47 -3.72
N GLN A 131 -12.85 -11.86 -3.53
CA GLN A 131 -12.46 -12.85 -2.52
C GLN A 131 -12.77 -12.38 -1.09
N LEU A 132 -12.47 -11.12 -0.74
CA LEU A 132 -12.82 -10.54 0.56
C LEU A 132 -14.34 -10.56 0.79
N LYS A 133 -15.13 -10.15 -0.22
CA LYS A 133 -16.59 -10.20 -0.17
C LYS A 133 -17.09 -11.63 0.04
N ALA A 134 -16.54 -12.60 -0.69
CA ALA A 134 -16.90 -14.01 -0.60
C ALA A 134 -16.57 -14.62 0.78
N SER A 135 -15.54 -14.11 1.48
CA SER A 135 -15.22 -14.52 2.85
C SER A 135 -16.06 -13.79 3.92
N GLY A 136 -17.08 -13.03 3.52
CA GLY A 136 -17.98 -12.33 4.44
C GLY A 136 -17.46 -11.00 4.97
N ILE A 137 -16.36 -10.46 4.42
CA ILE A 137 -15.82 -9.15 4.82
C ILE A 137 -16.65 -8.04 4.16
N PRO A 138 -17.24 -7.11 4.95
CA PRO A 138 -17.97 -5.98 4.38
C PRO A 138 -17.03 -5.03 3.63
N LEU A 139 -17.36 -4.71 2.38
CA LEU A 139 -16.59 -3.78 1.54
C LEU A 139 -16.93 -2.30 1.87
N ARG A 140 -16.55 -1.86 3.07
CA ARG A 140 -16.79 -0.50 3.59
C ARG A 140 -15.47 0.26 3.75
N LEU A 141 -15.23 1.25 2.89
CA LEU A 141 -13.95 1.96 2.83
C LEU A 141 -13.59 2.70 4.13
N LEU A 142 -14.54 3.43 4.73
CA LEU A 142 -14.30 4.27 5.92
C LEU A 142 -14.04 3.48 7.20
N THR A 143 -14.55 2.25 7.27
CA THR A 143 -14.47 1.38 8.45
C THR A 143 -13.72 0.08 8.14
N ALA A 144 -12.88 0.08 7.10
CA ALA A 144 -12.25 -1.13 6.59
C ALA A 144 -11.32 -1.78 7.65
N GLU A 145 -10.73 -0.97 8.52
CA GLU A 145 -9.87 -1.41 9.63
C GLU A 145 -10.60 -2.27 10.66
N ASP A 146 -11.92 -2.17 10.78
CA ASP A 146 -12.74 -3.04 11.65
C ASP A 146 -12.62 -4.52 11.23
N SER A 147 -12.26 -4.76 9.96
CA SER A 147 -12.02 -6.09 9.42
C SER A 147 -10.54 -6.51 9.49
N GLY A 148 -9.68 -5.70 10.11
CA GLY A 148 -8.24 -5.93 10.25
C GLY A 148 -7.39 -5.21 9.20
N ALA A 149 -6.18 -4.80 9.58
CA ALA A 149 -5.30 -3.94 8.76
C ALA A 149 -5.04 -4.45 7.34
N ASN A 150 -4.68 -5.74 7.17
CA ASN A 150 -4.44 -6.29 5.83
C ASN A 150 -5.68 -6.23 4.94
N ASN A 151 -6.87 -6.50 5.50
CA ASN A 151 -8.12 -6.42 4.76
C ASN A 151 -8.45 -4.97 4.37
N ALA A 152 -8.14 -4.01 5.25
CA ALA A 152 -8.29 -2.59 4.95
C ALA A 152 -7.38 -2.17 3.78
N TYR A 153 -6.11 -2.53 3.83
CA TYR A 153 -5.12 -2.24 2.79
C TYR A 153 -5.53 -2.83 1.43
N GLU A 154 -5.92 -4.10 1.41
CA GLU A 154 -6.37 -4.79 0.19
C GLU A 154 -7.66 -4.17 -0.39
N MET A 155 -8.57 -3.73 0.48
CA MET A 155 -9.79 -3.04 0.08
C MET A 155 -9.48 -1.67 -0.53
N TRP A 156 -8.63 -0.89 0.10
CA TRP A 156 -8.22 0.42 -0.37
C TRP A 156 -7.38 0.34 -1.65
N ALA A 157 -6.53 -0.69 -1.80
CA ALA A 157 -5.80 -0.95 -3.06
C ALA A 157 -6.76 -1.27 -4.21
N SER A 158 -7.82 -2.04 -3.95
CA SER A 158 -8.89 -2.28 -4.93
C SER A 158 -9.65 -1.01 -5.30
N PHE A 159 -9.88 -0.12 -4.34
CA PHE A 159 -10.48 1.16 -4.62
C PHE A 159 -9.56 2.06 -5.46
N VAL A 160 -8.26 2.10 -5.18
CA VAL A 160 -7.27 2.80 -6.03
C VAL A 160 -7.23 2.22 -7.44
N ASP A 161 -7.26 0.89 -7.60
CA ASP A 161 -7.33 0.25 -8.91
C ASP A 161 -8.60 0.65 -9.69
N TYR A 162 -9.74 0.74 -9.00
CA TYR A 162 -10.97 1.26 -9.59
C TYR A 162 -10.85 2.72 -10.01
N LEU A 163 -10.33 3.59 -9.13
CA LEU A 163 -10.19 5.02 -9.42
C LEU A 163 -9.27 5.26 -10.62
N THR A 164 -8.13 4.57 -10.69
CA THR A 164 -7.19 4.69 -11.81
C THR A 164 -7.80 4.20 -13.12
N ARG A 165 -8.61 3.12 -13.10
CA ARG A 165 -9.28 2.58 -14.29
C ARG A 165 -10.45 3.45 -14.77
N GLN A 166 -11.23 4.03 -13.87
CA GLN A 166 -12.41 4.81 -14.24
C GLN A 166 -12.11 6.27 -14.53
N TYR A 167 -11.19 6.88 -13.77
CA TYR A 167 -10.93 8.33 -13.81
C TYR A 167 -9.54 8.69 -14.34
N GLY A 168 -8.63 7.71 -14.44
CA GLY A 168 -7.26 7.93 -14.90
C GLY A 168 -6.34 8.52 -13.84
N TRP A 169 -5.02 8.44 -14.11
CA TRP A 169 -3.98 8.88 -13.18
C TRP A 169 -4.04 10.37 -12.86
N ASP A 170 -4.33 11.24 -13.82
CA ASP A 170 -4.40 12.68 -13.58
C ASP A 170 -5.44 13.04 -12.51
N ALA A 171 -6.57 12.33 -12.48
CA ALA A 171 -7.61 12.54 -11.48
C ALA A 171 -7.20 11.99 -10.11
N VAL A 172 -6.57 10.81 -10.09
CA VAL A 172 -6.04 10.18 -8.87
C VAL A 172 -4.94 11.02 -8.24
N ASP A 173 -4.03 11.58 -9.05
CA ASP A 173 -2.96 12.48 -8.58
C ASP A 173 -3.55 13.74 -7.93
N ARG A 174 -4.53 14.39 -8.58
CA ARG A 174 -5.24 15.55 -8.03
C ARG A 174 -5.98 15.20 -6.74
N LEU A 175 -6.55 14.00 -6.67
CA LEU A 175 -7.27 13.54 -5.48
C LEU A 175 -6.31 13.32 -4.32
N TYR A 176 -5.18 12.65 -4.57
CA TYR A 176 -4.15 12.39 -3.56
C TYR A 176 -3.66 13.68 -2.88
N VAL A 177 -3.29 14.68 -3.69
CA VAL A 177 -2.79 15.97 -3.17
C VAL A 177 -3.89 16.83 -2.54
N SER A 178 -5.17 16.49 -2.73
CA SER A 178 -6.29 17.18 -2.09
C SER A 178 -6.54 16.76 -0.65
N GLY A 179 -5.80 15.76 -0.16
CA GLY A 179 -5.84 15.26 1.21
C GLY A 179 -5.66 16.36 2.26
N ARG A 180 -6.42 16.24 3.36
CA ARG A 180 -6.44 17.24 4.45
C ARG A 180 -5.97 16.66 5.79
N GLY A 181 -5.39 15.47 5.78
CA GLY A 181 -4.91 14.75 6.95
C GLY A 181 -5.17 13.23 6.86
N ARG A 182 -4.74 12.48 7.88
CA ARG A 182 -4.84 11.02 7.95
C ARG A 182 -6.22 10.47 8.35
N ALA A 183 -7.26 11.30 8.37
CA ALA A 183 -8.61 10.76 8.52
C ALA A 183 -9.00 10.02 7.22
N PRO A 184 -9.54 8.79 7.28
CA PRO A 184 -10.11 8.15 6.09
C PRO A 184 -11.16 9.04 5.45
N GLY A 185 -11.06 9.25 4.14
CA GLY A 185 -11.98 10.12 3.40
C GLY A 185 -11.66 11.61 3.47
N SER A 186 -10.48 12.02 3.96
CA SER A 186 -10.13 13.45 4.10
C SER A 186 -9.87 14.17 2.78
N ALA A 187 -9.65 13.43 1.68
CA ALA A 187 -9.46 13.99 0.35
C ALA A 187 -10.78 14.56 -0.20
N ASN A 188 -10.69 15.49 -1.16
CA ASN A 188 -11.86 16.15 -1.71
C ASN A 188 -12.43 15.38 -2.92
N TYR A 189 -12.97 14.19 -2.68
CA TYR A 189 -13.54 13.31 -3.70
C TYR A 189 -14.57 14.03 -4.57
N GLU A 190 -15.51 14.75 -3.96
CA GLU A 190 -16.58 15.42 -4.68
C GLU A 190 -16.05 16.50 -5.63
N LYS A 191 -15.12 17.33 -5.16
CA LYS A 191 -14.55 18.39 -6.01
C LYS A 191 -13.68 17.83 -7.13
N VAL A 192 -12.97 16.73 -6.91
CA VAL A 192 -11.99 16.20 -7.88
C VAL A 192 -12.63 15.22 -8.86
N LEU A 193 -13.55 14.37 -8.40
CA LEU A 193 -14.16 13.29 -9.16
C LEU A 193 -15.65 13.52 -9.47
N GLY A 194 -16.24 14.60 -8.94
CA GLY A 194 -17.65 14.94 -9.16
C GLY A 194 -18.64 14.12 -8.32
N LYS A 195 -18.16 13.27 -7.39
CA LYS A 195 -18.98 12.44 -6.52
C LYS A 195 -18.43 12.37 -5.10
N PRO A 196 -19.28 12.37 -4.06
CA PRO A 196 -18.84 12.11 -2.70
C PRO A 196 -18.29 10.68 -2.55
N LEU A 197 -17.48 10.45 -1.52
CA LEU A 197 -16.84 9.15 -1.29
C LEU A 197 -17.83 7.99 -1.17
N ASP A 198 -18.99 8.20 -0.55
CA ASP A 198 -20.00 7.14 -0.38
C ASP A 198 -20.56 6.65 -1.72
N GLU A 199 -20.86 7.57 -2.64
CA GLU A 199 -21.29 7.23 -4.01
C GLU A 199 -20.19 6.54 -4.80
N LEU A 200 -18.93 6.99 -4.66
CA LEU A 200 -17.78 6.31 -5.28
C LEU A 200 -17.59 4.90 -4.72
N ALA A 201 -17.85 4.70 -3.43
CA ALA A 201 -17.79 3.39 -2.80
C ALA A 201 -18.90 2.47 -3.34
N ASP A 202 -20.10 2.99 -3.60
CA ASP A 202 -21.18 2.24 -4.25
C ASP A 202 -20.82 1.86 -5.70
N ASP A 203 -20.30 2.81 -6.48
CA ASP A 203 -19.86 2.54 -7.85
C ASP A 203 -18.73 1.49 -7.89
N TRP A 204 -17.77 1.58 -6.95
CA TRP A 204 -16.68 0.62 -6.81
C TRP A 204 -17.19 -0.78 -6.47
N ARG A 205 -18.13 -0.90 -5.51
CA ARG A 205 -18.79 -2.19 -5.21
C ARG A 205 -19.53 -2.75 -6.42
N ALA A 206 -20.21 -1.90 -7.18
CA ALA A 206 -20.86 -2.32 -8.41
C ALA A 206 -19.85 -2.75 -9.50
N TRP A 207 -18.67 -2.11 -9.56
CA TRP A 207 -17.58 -2.51 -10.46
C TRP A 207 -16.97 -3.86 -10.08
N ILE A 208 -16.89 -4.18 -8.78
CA ILE A 208 -16.46 -5.49 -8.29
C ILE A 208 -17.40 -6.61 -8.72
N ASP A 209 -18.70 -6.33 -8.77
CA ASP A 209 -19.74 -7.32 -9.09
C ASP A 209 -19.94 -7.59 -10.59
N ARG A 210 -19.24 -6.86 -11.47
CA ARG A 210 -19.26 -7.04 -12.93
C ARG A 210 -18.17 -7.99 -13.40
#